data_AF-D7IJR7-F1
#
_entry.id   AF-D7IJR7-F1
#
_cell.length_a   1.000
_cell.length_b   1.000
_cell.length_c   1.000
_cell.angle_alpha   90.00
_cell.angle_beta   90.00
_cell.angle_gamma   90.00
#
_symmetry.space_group_name_H-M   'P 1'
#
loop_
_entity.id
_entity.type
_entity.pdbx_description
1 polymer ?
#
loop_
_entity_poly.entity_id
_entity_poly.type
_entity_poly.pdbx_seq_one_letter_code
_entity_poly.pdbx_strand_id
1 'polypeptide(L)'
;MLNVYSRVEGDFQWGLAYHSYSQDLTNPCVWIDPNATFSMDTQFITFKNLEVLSKWALTKENKYKGTIKRSVWLSEAGVNSPTYSDEDFQKQAASLAFAWKKINALEGIDGLQWHNWFDHPGDGACFGLRKYLDESYRGEAKPVWEVYRKAGTNEEDEYFEQFLPLIGIPDWNIIENF
;
A
#
# COMPACT_ATOMS: atom_id res chain seq x y z
N MET A 1 -9.11 -19.19 -7.78
CA MET A 1 -9.83 -20.31 -7.13
C MET A 1 -11.17 -19.88 -6.54
N LEU A 2 -11.25 -18.80 -5.74
CA LEU A 2 -12.52 -18.33 -5.14
C LEU A 2 -13.63 -18.01 -6.17
N ASN A 3 -13.30 -17.34 -7.28
CA ASN A 3 -14.25 -17.07 -8.36
C ASN A 3 -14.88 -18.33 -8.96
N VAL A 4 -14.12 -19.44 -9.03
CA VAL A 4 -14.61 -20.69 -9.60
C VAL A 4 -15.67 -21.28 -8.67
N TYR A 5 -15.40 -21.34 -7.37
CA TYR A 5 -16.38 -21.82 -6.38
C TYR A 5 -17.59 -20.89 -6.27
N SER A 6 -17.39 -19.57 -6.29
CA SER A 6 -18.47 -18.57 -6.31
C SER A 6 -19.47 -18.89 -7.41
N ARG A 7 -19.02 -19.13 -8.64
CA ARG A 7 -19.89 -19.42 -9.78
C ARG A 7 -20.70 -20.71 -9.64
N VAL A 8 -20.13 -21.74 -9.01
CA VAL A 8 -20.81 -23.02 -8.80
C VAL A 8 -21.91 -22.90 -7.75
N GLU A 9 -21.67 -22.12 -6.69
CA GLU A 9 -22.55 -22.00 -5.51
C GLU A 9 -23.56 -20.83 -5.59
N GLY A 10 -23.68 -20.16 -6.75
CA GLY A 10 -24.62 -19.06 -6.95
C GLY A 10 -24.02 -17.66 -6.76
N ASP A 11 -22.90 -17.42 -7.45
CA ASP A 11 -22.08 -16.20 -7.50
C ASP A 11 -22.33 -15.19 -6.39
N PHE A 12 -21.91 -15.47 -5.16
CA PHE A 12 -22.15 -14.59 -4.01
C PHE A 12 -21.20 -13.39 -3.95
N GLN A 13 -21.60 -12.37 -3.19
CA GLN A 13 -20.86 -11.11 -3.07
C GLN A 13 -19.80 -11.19 -1.96
N TRP A 14 -18.64 -11.73 -2.30
CA TRP A 14 -17.45 -11.73 -1.44
C TRP A 14 -16.58 -10.47 -1.66
N GLY A 15 -15.61 -10.24 -0.77
CA GLY A 15 -14.56 -9.22 -0.89
C GLY A 15 -13.15 -9.85 -0.76
N LEU A 16 -12.15 -9.18 -1.31
CA LEU A 16 -10.74 -9.59 -1.25
C LEU A 16 -10.02 -8.82 -0.15
N ALA A 17 -9.41 -9.54 0.77
CA ALA A 17 -8.39 -9.04 1.68
C ALA A 17 -7.02 -9.40 1.09
N TYR A 18 -6.19 -8.40 0.79
CA TYR A 18 -4.89 -8.58 0.13
C TYR A 18 -3.76 -7.97 0.97
N HIS A 19 -2.66 -8.71 1.13
CA HIS A 19 -1.50 -8.25 1.89
C HIS A 19 -0.45 -7.68 0.92
N SER A 20 -0.50 -6.37 0.66
CA SER A 20 0.29 -5.69 -0.38
C SER A 20 1.67 -5.24 0.09
N TYR A 21 2.46 -6.16 0.65
CA TYR A 21 3.85 -5.89 1.00
C TYR A 21 4.73 -5.78 -0.25
N SER A 22 5.86 -5.06 -0.13
CA SER A 22 6.93 -5.11 -1.12
C SER A 22 7.53 -6.52 -1.24
N GLN A 23 8.11 -6.83 -2.39
CA GLN A 23 8.75 -8.14 -2.60
C GLN A 23 9.92 -8.35 -1.63
N ASP A 24 10.57 -7.26 -1.21
CA ASP A 24 11.65 -7.21 -0.24
C ASP A 24 11.20 -6.34 0.94
N LEU A 25 10.85 -6.99 2.05
CA LEU A 25 10.40 -6.33 3.28
C LEU A 25 11.49 -5.48 3.94
N THR A 26 12.76 -5.64 3.56
CA THR A 26 13.87 -4.85 4.11
C THR A 26 14.06 -3.53 3.37
N ASN A 27 13.55 -3.41 2.14
CA ASN A 27 13.65 -2.19 1.35
C ASN A 27 12.47 -1.26 1.64
N PRO A 28 12.70 -0.05 2.22
CA PRO A 28 11.64 0.89 2.49
C PRO A 28 11.14 1.60 1.23
N CYS A 29 11.84 1.56 0.08
CA CYS A 29 11.48 2.27 -1.14
C CYS A 29 10.52 1.42 -2.01
N VAL A 30 9.22 1.47 -1.71
CA VAL A 30 8.20 0.58 -2.31
C VAL A 30 7.97 0.83 -3.81
N TRP A 31 8.49 1.92 -4.35
CA TRP A 31 8.51 2.20 -5.79
C TRP A 31 9.62 1.41 -6.53
N ILE A 32 10.56 0.79 -5.80
CA ILE A 32 11.69 0.01 -6.34
C ILE A 32 11.47 -1.48 -6.07
N ASP A 33 10.48 -2.07 -6.73
CA ASP A 33 10.21 -3.51 -6.72
C ASP A 33 10.38 -4.12 -8.13
N PRO A 34 11.58 -4.58 -8.54
CA PRO A 34 11.84 -5.07 -9.90
C PRO A 34 10.94 -6.19 -10.41
N ASN A 35 10.49 -7.14 -9.56
CA ASN A 35 9.63 -8.24 -10.01
C ASN A 35 8.12 -7.93 -9.90
N ALA A 36 7.77 -6.74 -9.38
CA ALA A 36 6.42 -6.19 -9.45
C ALA A 36 6.26 -5.43 -10.77
N THR A 37 5.94 -6.15 -11.83
CA THR A 37 5.80 -5.60 -13.19
C THR A 37 4.38 -5.12 -13.44
N PHE A 38 4.24 -4.17 -14.37
CA PHE A 38 2.94 -3.73 -14.89
C PHE A 38 2.47 -4.72 -15.96
N SER A 39 2.10 -5.92 -15.50
CA SER A 39 1.58 -7.00 -16.32
C SER A 39 0.59 -7.82 -15.50
N MET A 40 -0.45 -8.36 -16.16
CA MET A 40 -1.36 -9.31 -15.53
C MET A 40 -0.67 -10.65 -15.18
N ASP A 41 0.52 -10.90 -15.74
CA ASP A 41 1.38 -12.06 -15.44
C ASP A 41 2.49 -11.73 -14.41
N THR A 42 2.39 -10.58 -13.71
CA THR A 42 3.37 -10.20 -12.69
C THR A 42 3.52 -11.27 -11.60
N GLN A 43 4.73 -11.45 -11.10
CA GLN A 43 5.00 -12.38 -10.00
C GLN A 43 4.51 -11.83 -8.66
N PHE A 44 4.66 -10.51 -8.46
CA PHE A 44 4.27 -9.82 -7.23
C PHE A 44 3.29 -8.70 -7.53
N ILE A 45 2.32 -8.53 -6.64
CA ILE A 45 1.47 -7.34 -6.56
C ILE A 45 1.88 -6.63 -5.26
N THR A 46 2.42 -5.42 -5.40
CA THR A 46 2.98 -4.61 -4.31
C THR A 46 2.37 -3.20 -4.40
N PHE A 47 2.81 -2.27 -3.55
CA PHE A 47 2.46 -0.86 -3.74
C PHE A 47 2.89 -0.30 -5.10
N LYS A 48 3.97 -0.81 -5.70
CA LYS A 48 4.46 -0.34 -7.01
C LYS A 48 3.44 -0.49 -8.13
N ASN A 49 2.75 -1.63 -8.20
CA ASN A 49 1.93 -2.04 -9.34
C ASN A 49 0.48 -2.38 -8.96
N LEU A 50 -0.09 -1.63 -8.01
CA LEU A 50 -1.47 -1.76 -7.58
C LEU A 50 -2.49 -1.68 -8.72
N GLU A 51 -2.11 -1.08 -9.85
CA GLU A 51 -2.87 -1.08 -11.10
C GLU A 51 -3.22 -2.50 -11.58
N VAL A 52 -2.36 -3.49 -11.36
CA VAL A 52 -2.64 -4.90 -11.68
C VAL A 52 -3.81 -5.41 -10.84
N LEU A 53 -3.80 -5.15 -9.54
CA LEU A 53 -4.89 -5.52 -8.65
C LEU A 53 -6.17 -4.78 -9.00
N SER A 54 -6.07 -3.49 -9.29
CA SER A 54 -7.20 -2.65 -9.68
C SER A 54 -7.84 -3.13 -10.98
N LYS A 55 -7.03 -3.36 -12.02
CA LYS A 55 -7.47 -3.91 -13.32
C LYS A 55 -8.10 -5.28 -13.15
N TRP A 56 -7.49 -6.16 -12.35
CA TRP A 56 -8.06 -7.45 -12.00
C TRP A 56 -9.45 -7.29 -11.36
N ALA A 57 -9.60 -6.45 -10.34
CA ALA A 57 -10.86 -6.24 -9.63
C ALA A 57 -11.99 -5.71 -10.52
N LEU A 58 -11.62 -4.97 -11.57
CA LEU A 58 -12.55 -4.35 -12.51
C LEU A 58 -12.95 -5.26 -13.69
N THR A 59 -12.28 -6.39 -13.91
CA THR A 59 -12.68 -7.36 -14.94
C THR A 59 -14.07 -7.94 -14.65
N LYS A 60 -14.79 -8.26 -15.73
CA LYS A 60 -16.16 -8.81 -15.64
C LYS A 60 -16.17 -10.10 -14.82
N GLU A 61 -15.14 -10.92 -14.93
CA GLU A 61 -15.05 -12.22 -14.28
C GLU A 61 -14.92 -12.12 -12.76
N ASN A 62 -14.39 -11.00 -12.27
CA ASN A 62 -14.13 -10.73 -10.86
C ASN A 62 -15.18 -9.82 -10.21
N LYS A 63 -16.11 -9.27 -10.99
CA LYS A 63 -17.28 -8.53 -10.49
C LYS A 63 -18.40 -9.47 -10.05
N TYR A 64 -19.09 -9.10 -8.98
CA TYR A 64 -20.31 -9.79 -8.53
C TYR A 64 -21.38 -9.65 -9.62
N LYS A 65 -21.88 -10.79 -10.09
CA LYS A 65 -22.79 -10.93 -11.24
C LYS A 65 -22.27 -10.26 -12.51
N GLY A 66 -20.96 -10.09 -12.63
CA GLY A 66 -20.32 -9.42 -13.75
C GLY A 66 -20.53 -7.91 -13.85
N THR A 67 -21.18 -7.29 -12.86
CA THR A 67 -21.58 -5.86 -12.93
C THR A 67 -21.09 -5.05 -11.73
N ILE A 68 -21.09 -5.62 -10.53
CA ILE A 68 -20.77 -4.90 -9.30
C ILE A 68 -19.32 -5.19 -8.90
N LYS A 69 -18.50 -4.13 -8.74
CA LYS A 69 -17.14 -4.26 -8.19
C LYS A 69 -17.21 -4.90 -6.80
N ARG A 70 -16.43 -5.94 -6.56
CA ARG A 70 -16.25 -6.51 -5.22
C ARG A 70 -15.27 -5.65 -4.43
N SER A 71 -15.46 -5.59 -3.12
CA SER A 71 -14.55 -4.83 -2.27
C SER A 71 -13.15 -5.45 -2.27
N VAL A 72 -12.13 -4.63 -2.37
CA VAL A 72 -10.72 -5.00 -2.28
C VAL A 72 -10.06 -4.13 -1.23
N TRP A 73 -9.64 -4.75 -0.14
CA TRP A 73 -8.97 -4.10 0.97
C TRP A 73 -7.53 -4.56 1.02
N LEU A 74 -6.60 -3.60 1.11
CA LEU A 74 -5.22 -3.88 1.49
C LEU A 74 -5.22 -4.10 3.00
N SER A 75 -5.56 -5.32 3.43
CA SER A 75 -5.94 -5.64 4.82
C SER A 75 -4.75 -5.67 5.78
N GLU A 76 -3.55 -5.78 5.24
CA GLU A 76 -2.30 -5.73 5.99
C GLU A 76 -1.21 -5.27 5.04
N ALA A 77 -0.72 -4.04 5.24
CA ALA A 77 0.44 -3.56 4.50
C ALA A 77 1.17 -2.51 5.32
N GLY A 78 2.49 -2.50 5.21
CA GLY A 78 3.36 -1.60 5.93
C GLY A 78 4.68 -1.43 5.22
N VAL A 79 5.42 -0.41 5.63
CA VAL A 79 6.74 -0.12 5.09
C VAL A 79 7.72 -0.10 6.24
N ASN A 80 8.82 -0.84 6.08
CA ASN A 80 9.84 -0.93 7.10
C ASN A 80 10.55 0.42 7.27
N SER A 81 11.01 0.72 8.48
CA SER A 81 12.09 1.67 8.75
C SER A 81 13.29 0.85 9.28
N PRO A 82 14.21 0.37 8.42
CA PRO A 82 15.26 -0.57 8.81
C PRO A 82 16.08 -0.11 10.01
N THR A 83 16.30 1.21 10.09
CA THR A 83 16.82 1.89 11.27
C THR A 83 15.90 3.05 11.67
N TYR A 84 16.23 3.71 12.77
CA TYR A 84 15.61 4.97 13.20
C TYR A 84 16.44 6.20 12.79
N SER A 85 17.14 6.11 11.65
CA SER A 85 17.80 7.25 11.04
C SER A 85 16.77 8.14 10.32
N ASP A 86 17.10 9.42 10.16
CA ASP A 86 16.27 10.35 9.39
C ASP A 86 16.07 9.86 7.95
N GLU A 87 17.11 9.28 7.34
CA GLU A 87 17.04 8.75 5.98
C GLU A 87 15.98 7.63 5.84
N ASP A 88 16.00 6.64 6.73
CA ASP A 88 15.03 5.54 6.69
C ASP A 88 13.61 5.99 7.04
N PHE A 89 13.48 6.96 7.95
CA PHE A 89 12.17 7.57 8.22
C PHE A 89 11.61 8.33 7.03
N GLN A 90 12.44 9.07 6.28
CA GLN A 90 12.01 9.76 5.08
C GLN A 90 11.60 8.77 3.99
N LYS A 91 12.32 7.66 3.82
CA LYS A 91 11.92 6.60 2.87
C LYS A 91 10.60 5.95 3.27
N GLN A 92 10.40 5.63 4.55
CA GLN A 92 9.14 5.08 5.04
C GLN A 92 7.96 6.04 4.81
N ALA A 93 8.16 7.33 5.12
CA ALA A 93 7.18 8.38 4.92
C ALA A 93 6.82 8.57 3.42
N ALA A 94 7.83 8.67 2.56
CA ALA A 94 7.66 8.78 1.11
C ALA A 94 6.93 7.58 0.51
N SER A 95 7.18 6.37 1.02
CA SER A 95 6.51 5.16 0.56
C SER A 95 5.04 5.11 0.93
N LEU A 96 4.66 5.58 2.12
CA LEU A 96 3.25 5.74 2.44
C LEU A 96 2.60 6.80 1.53
N ALA A 97 3.27 7.93 1.26
CA ALA A 97 2.75 8.93 0.34
C ALA A 97 2.54 8.37 -1.07
N PHE A 98 3.52 7.63 -1.60
CA PHE A 98 3.44 6.93 -2.88
C PHE A 98 2.27 5.93 -2.93
N ALA A 99 2.18 5.06 -1.93
CA ALA A 99 1.10 4.08 -1.82
C ALA A 99 -0.27 4.76 -1.76
N TRP A 100 -0.41 5.79 -0.93
CA TRP A 100 -1.65 6.54 -0.75
C TRP A 100 -2.13 7.20 -2.04
N LYS A 101 -1.22 7.86 -2.78
CA LYS A 101 -1.54 8.47 -4.08
C LYS A 101 -2.02 7.44 -5.10
N LYS A 102 -1.40 6.25 -5.13
CA LYS A 102 -1.89 5.14 -5.96
C LYS A 102 -3.27 4.63 -5.54
N ILE A 103 -3.47 4.38 -4.25
CA ILE A 103 -4.75 3.86 -3.74
C ILE A 103 -5.91 4.81 -4.08
N ASN A 104 -5.73 6.11 -3.91
CA ASN A 104 -6.79 7.09 -4.21
C ASN A 104 -7.09 7.23 -5.71
N ALA A 105 -6.11 6.98 -6.57
CA ALA A 105 -6.30 7.07 -8.02
C ALA A 105 -6.88 5.79 -8.63
N LEU A 106 -6.96 4.68 -7.89
CA LEU A 106 -7.34 3.37 -8.41
C LEU A 106 -8.72 2.92 -7.91
N GLU A 107 -9.73 3.00 -8.78
CA GLU A 107 -11.13 2.62 -8.48
C GLU A 107 -11.29 1.17 -8.00
N GLY A 108 -10.35 0.29 -8.36
CA GLY A 108 -10.35 -1.12 -7.99
C GLY A 108 -10.02 -1.39 -6.52
N ILE A 109 -9.54 -0.40 -5.75
CA ILE A 109 -9.09 -0.55 -4.36
C ILE A 109 -9.99 0.29 -3.45
N ASP A 110 -10.45 -0.28 -2.34
CA ASP A 110 -11.40 0.36 -1.42
C ASP A 110 -10.75 0.95 -0.17
N GLY A 111 -9.56 0.48 0.20
CA GLY A 111 -8.87 1.02 1.36
C GLY A 111 -7.61 0.27 1.73
N LEU A 112 -6.91 0.87 2.69
CA LEU A 112 -5.68 0.37 3.29
C LEU A 112 -5.86 0.28 4.80
N GLN A 113 -5.50 -0.87 5.35
CA GLN A 113 -5.25 -1.07 6.76
C GLN A 113 -3.74 -1.10 6.96
N TRP A 114 -3.19 0.01 7.46
CA TRP A 114 -1.77 0.10 7.74
C TRP A 114 -1.38 -0.79 8.92
N HIS A 115 -0.40 -1.66 8.67
CA HIS A 115 0.30 -2.42 9.69
C HIS A 115 1.63 -1.71 9.94
N ASN A 116 1.91 -1.11 11.09
CA ASN A 116 1.10 -1.14 12.32
C ASN A 116 1.10 0.21 13.07
N TRP A 117 0.36 0.30 14.17
CA TRP A 117 0.29 1.49 15.01
C TRP A 117 1.60 1.78 15.75
N PHE A 118 2.26 0.73 16.28
CA PHE A 118 3.61 0.76 16.85
C PHE A 118 4.47 -0.30 16.17
N ASP A 119 5.79 -0.10 16.17
CA ASP A 119 6.71 -1.20 15.89
C ASP A 119 6.48 -2.34 16.88
N HIS A 120 6.51 -3.57 16.37
CA HIS A 120 6.18 -4.75 17.15
C HIS A 120 7.25 -5.84 16.96
N PRO A 121 7.78 -6.42 18.06
CA PRO A 121 8.95 -7.30 18.00
C PRO A 121 8.69 -8.62 17.26
N GLY A 122 7.41 -8.99 17.08
CA GLY A 122 7.02 -10.19 16.32
C GLY A 122 7.02 -10.00 14.80
N ASP A 123 7.16 -8.77 14.29
CA ASP A 123 6.91 -8.47 12.88
C ASP A 123 8.15 -8.67 12.00
N GLY A 124 9.34 -8.80 12.60
CA GLY A 124 10.61 -8.96 11.89
C GLY A 124 11.09 -7.69 11.15
N ALA A 125 10.33 -6.59 11.23
CA ALA A 125 10.60 -5.29 10.63
C ALA A 125 9.86 -4.18 11.40
N CYS A 126 10.30 -2.94 11.24
CA CYS A 126 9.76 -1.77 11.95
C CYS A 126 8.70 -1.06 11.10
N PHE A 127 7.49 -1.62 11.01
CA PHE A 127 6.40 -1.08 10.19
C PHE A 127 5.54 0.02 10.85
N GLY A 128 5.75 0.26 12.14
CA GLY A 128 4.92 1.13 12.95
C GLY A 128 4.86 2.57 12.43
N LEU A 129 3.70 3.22 12.57
CA LEU A 129 3.58 4.69 12.52
C LEU A 129 4.32 5.34 13.71
N ARG A 130 4.56 4.55 14.75
CA ARG A 130 5.28 4.90 15.97
C ARG A 130 6.38 3.89 16.22
N LYS A 131 7.41 4.30 16.94
CA LYS A 131 8.47 3.42 17.44
C LYS A 131 7.88 2.39 18.43
N TYR A 132 8.72 1.46 18.90
CA TYR A 132 8.29 0.47 19.90
C TYR A 132 7.66 1.14 21.13
N LEU A 133 6.62 0.50 21.67
CA LEU A 133 6.01 0.91 22.93
C LEU A 133 6.76 0.25 24.10
N ASP A 134 7.98 0.74 24.36
CA ASP A 134 8.86 0.30 25.44
C ASP A 134 9.44 1.49 26.23
N GLU A 135 10.31 1.21 27.20
CA GLU A 135 10.95 2.26 28.01
C GLU A 135 11.89 3.16 27.21
N SER A 136 12.48 2.65 26.12
CA SER A 136 13.49 3.36 25.32
C SER A 136 12.85 4.39 24.40
N TYR A 137 11.78 4.00 23.72
CA TYR A 137 11.16 4.79 22.66
C TYR A 137 9.79 5.34 23.03
N ARG A 138 9.11 4.73 24.01
CA ARG A 138 7.85 5.22 24.59
C ARG A 138 6.76 5.49 23.55
N GLY A 139 6.77 4.77 22.43
CA GLY A 139 5.79 4.94 21.36
C GLY A 139 5.85 6.29 20.64
N GLU A 140 7.02 6.93 20.60
CA GLU A 140 7.24 8.18 19.87
C GLU A 140 6.79 8.04 18.40
N ALA A 141 6.09 9.07 17.90
CA ALA A 141 5.65 9.09 16.51
C ALA A 141 6.85 9.16 15.56
N LYS A 142 6.82 8.36 14.50
CA LYS A 142 7.76 8.48 13.39
C LYS A 142 7.26 9.51 12.38
N PRO A 143 8.11 10.07 11.51
CA PRO A 143 7.67 10.98 10.45
C PRO A 143 6.53 10.46 9.56
N VAL A 144 6.45 9.14 9.32
CA VAL A 144 5.34 8.53 8.56
C VAL A 144 3.96 8.76 9.21
N TRP A 145 3.89 9.02 10.52
CA TRP A 145 2.64 9.42 11.20
C TRP A 145 2.07 10.71 10.64
N GLU A 146 2.91 11.69 10.31
CA GLU A 146 2.46 12.96 9.74
C GLU A 146 1.87 12.77 8.34
N VAL A 147 2.47 11.90 7.53
CA VAL A 147 1.93 11.49 6.23
C VAL A 147 0.55 10.86 6.42
N TYR A 148 0.43 9.92 7.36
CA TYR A 148 -0.84 9.24 7.65
C TYR A 148 -1.93 10.22 8.14
N ARG A 149 -1.56 11.21 8.96
CA ARG A 149 -2.51 12.23 9.45
C ARG A 149 -3.01 13.17 8.35
N LYS A 150 -2.15 13.50 7.37
CA LYS A 150 -2.47 14.48 6.32
C LYS A 150 -3.10 13.83 5.08
N ALA A 151 -2.93 12.53 4.91
CA ALA A 151 -3.61 11.72 3.91
C ALA A 151 -5.14 11.95 3.93
N GLY A 152 -5.72 12.32 2.79
CA GLY A 152 -7.14 12.61 2.58
C GLY A 152 -7.58 14.00 3.03
N THR A 153 -6.66 14.86 3.49
CA THR A 153 -6.96 16.22 3.96
C THR A 153 -6.59 17.27 2.92
N ASN A 154 -6.99 18.53 3.15
CA ASN A 154 -6.59 19.66 2.31
C ASN A 154 -5.09 20.02 2.41
N GLU A 155 -4.35 19.44 3.36
CA GLU A 155 -2.90 19.61 3.51
C GLU A 155 -2.10 18.53 2.75
N GLU A 156 -2.76 17.53 2.17
CA GLU A 156 -2.11 16.36 1.57
C GLU A 156 -1.12 16.77 0.47
N ASP A 157 -1.58 17.53 -0.53
CA ASP A 157 -0.77 17.84 -1.72
C ASP A 157 0.50 18.62 -1.36
N GLU A 158 0.35 19.73 -0.63
CA GLU A 158 1.47 20.57 -0.18
C GLU A 158 2.46 19.76 0.66
N TYR A 159 1.98 18.94 1.60
CA TYR A 159 2.87 18.15 2.44
C TYR A 159 3.56 17.04 1.65
N PHE A 160 2.88 16.42 0.68
CA PHE A 160 3.43 15.27 -0.04
C PHE A 160 4.49 15.70 -1.07
N GLU A 161 4.44 16.93 -1.59
CA GLU A 161 5.43 17.48 -2.54
C GLU A 161 6.89 17.26 -2.12
N GLN A 162 7.18 17.29 -0.82
CA GLN A 162 8.54 17.09 -0.30
C GLN A 162 9.15 15.72 -0.66
N PHE A 163 8.32 14.72 -0.97
CA PHE A 163 8.77 13.35 -1.27
C PHE A 163 9.08 13.12 -2.74
N LEU A 164 8.63 13.99 -3.65
CA LEU A 164 8.83 13.83 -5.10
C LEU A 164 10.32 13.63 -5.48
N PRO A 165 11.28 14.43 -4.96
CA PRO A 165 12.70 14.25 -5.30
C PRO A 165 13.28 12.93 -4.78
N LEU A 166 12.83 12.46 -3.61
CA LEU A 166 13.30 11.20 -3.02
C LEU A 166 12.79 9.99 -3.80
N ILE A 167 11.54 10.04 -4.25
CA ILE A 167 10.92 8.99 -5.08
C ILE A 167 11.50 9.01 -6.50
N GLY A 168 11.92 10.18 -6.99
CA GLY A 168 12.45 10.37 -8.34
C GLY A 168 11.36 10.58 -9.40
N ILE A 169 10.24 11.18 -9.01
CA ILE A 169 9.10 11.49 -9.89
C ILE A 169 8.91 13.01 -10.00
N PRO A 170 8.45 13.53 -11.15
CA PRO A 170 8.25 14.97 -11.33
C PRO A 170 6.94 15.47 -10.71
N ASP A 171 5.93 14.60 -10.62
CA ASP A 171 4.61 14.88 -10.06
C ASP A 171 3.92 13.56 -9.65
N TRP A 172 2.70 13.66 -9.10
CA TRP A 172 1.92 12.52 -8.62
C TRP A 172 1.11 11.80 -9.70
N ASN A 173 1.30 12.09 -11.00
CA ASN A 173 0.70 11.32 -12.11
C ASN A 173 1.46 10.00 -12.31
N ILE A 174 1.41 9.14 -11.29
CA ILE A 174 2.23 7.92 -11.18
C ILE A 174 1.48 6.64 -11.58
N ILE A 175 0.28 6.76 -12.14
CA ILE A 175 -0.51 5.60 -12.58
C ILE A 175 -0.05 5.16 -13.97
N GLU A 176 0.37 3.91 -14.06
CA GLU A 176 0.84 3.31 -15.31
C GLU A 176 -0.31 2.71 -16.12
N ASN A 177 -0.31 2.99 -17.42
CA ASN A 177 -1.25 2.40 -18.36
C ASN A 177 -0.61 1.18 -19.03
N PHE A 178 -1.12 -0.03 -18.73
CA PHE A 178 -0.69 -1.29 -19.34
C PHE A 178 -1.89 -2.24 -19.55
#